data_AF-A0A2N7TFS4-F1
#
_entry.id   AF-A0A2N7TFS4-F1
#
_cell.length_a   1.000
_cell.length_b   1.000
_cell.length_c   1.000
_cell.angle_alpha   90.00
_cell.angle_beta   90.00
_cell.angle_gamma   90.00
#
_symmetry.space_group_name_H-M   'P 1'
#
loop_
_entity.id
_entity.type
_entity.pdbx_description
1 polymer ?
#
loop_
_entity_poly.entity_id
_entity_poly.type
_entity_poly.pdbx_seq_one_letter_code
_entity_poly.pdbx_strand_id
1 'polypeptide(L)'
;MVDVDYYSFRQLLKEASDRGGRIETRDTERWNAYIKTHKLNATAARAIAATRFDSPESVIIDLGGERDGLYVYSDLEEGCLHLEYQS
;
A
#
# COMPACT_ATOMS: atom_id res chain seq x y z
N MET A 1 7.33 2.38 -8.28
CA MET A 1 7.32 1.57 -7.05
C MET A 1 8.73 1.61 -6.50
N VAL A 2 8.87 1.90 -5.22
CA VAL A 2 10.14 1.84 -4.50
C VAL A 2 10.08 0.76 -3.44
N ASP A 3 11.22 0.17 -3.13
CA ASP A 3 11.36 -0.74 -2.01
C ASP A 3 11.23 0.01 -0.69
N VAL A 4 10.48 -0.58 0.24
CA VAL A 4 10.37 -0.11 1.61
C VAL A 4 10.79 -1.25 2.52
N ASP A 5 11.56 -0.92 3.57
CA ASP A 5 11.91 -1.89 4.61
C ASP A 5 10.63 -2.52 5.19
N TYR A 6 10.54 -3.84 5.10
CA TYR A 6 9.31 -4.57 5.42
C TYR A 6 8.92 -4.42 6.89
N TYR A 7 9.88 -4.48 7.83
CA TYR A 7 9.56 -4.35 9.25
C TYR A 7 9.13 -2.93 9.62
N SER A 8 9.73 -1.91 9.02
CA SER A 8 9.28 -0.52 9.11
C SER A 8 7.86 -0.34 8.56
N PHE A 9 7.56 -0.97 7.42
CA PHE A 9 6.20 -1.02 6.87
C PHE A 9 5.23 -1.73 7.82
N ARG A 10 5.59 -2.86 8.45
CA ARG A 10 4.71 -3.56 9.40
C ARG A 10 4.36 -2.70 10.61
N GLN A 11 5.30 -1.89 11.10
CA GLN A 11 5.02 -0.91 12.16
C GLN A 11 4.04 0.17 11.69
N LEU A 12 4.24 0.71 10.49
CA LEU A 12 3.33 1.69 9.87
C LEU A 12 1.94 1.10 9.64
N LEU A 13 1.84 -0.14 9.15
CA LEU A 13 0.58 -0.84 8.92
C LEU A 13 -0.18 -1.03 10.23
N LYS A 14 0.53 -1.37 11.31
CA LYS A 14 -0.05 -1.45 12.65
C LYS A 14 -0.56 -0.09 13.11
N GLU A 15 0.22 0.97 12.97
CA GLU A 15 -0.18 2.34 13.31
C GLU A 15 -1.45 2.75 12.53
N ALA A 16 -1.50 2.46 11.23
CA ALA A 16 -2.65 2.73 10.37
C ALA A 16 -3.89 1.94 10.79
N SER A 17 -3.74 0.67 11.16
CA SER A 17 -4.83 -0.12 11.75
C SER A 17 -5.35 0.51 13.04
N ASP A 18 -4.47 0.88 13.96
CA ASP A 18 -4.84 1.42 15.27
C ASP A 18 -5.51 2.80 15.16
N ARG A 19 -5.17 3.59 14.15
CA ARG A 19 -5.71 4.94 13.91
C ARG A 19 -6.83 4.99 12.87
N GLY A 20 -7.24 3.86 12.30
CA GLY A 20 -8.26 3.78 11.25
C GLY A 20 -7.80 4.23 9.85
N GLY A 21 -6.50 4.49 9.65
CA GLY A 21 -5.91 4.86 8.36
C GLY A 21 -5.58 3.69 7.43
N ARG A 22 -5.78 2.44 7.87
CA ARG A 22 -5.63 1.26 6.99
C ARG A 22 -6.87 1.12 6.11
N ILE A 23 -6.67 1.10 4.79
CA ILE A 23 -7.71 0.86 3.79
C ILE A 23 -7.35 -0.39 3.00
N GLU A 24 -8.18 -1.43 3.12
CA GLU A 24 -8.00 -2.71 2.43
C GLU A 24 -8.79 -2.74 1.12
N THR A 25 -8.42 -3.62 0.19
CA THR A 25 -9.13 -3.77 -1.10
C THR A 25 -10.62 -4.13 -0.95
N ARG A 26 -11.00 -4.75 0.17
CA ARG A 26 -12.41 -5.06 0.52
C ARG A 26 -13.22 -3.83 0.99
N ASP A 27 -12.55 -2.77 1.42
CA ASP A 27 -13.16 -1.49 1.77
C ASP A 27 -13.38 -0.67 0.49
N THR A 28 -14.29 -1.15 -0.37
CA THR A 28 -14.40 -0.70 -1.77
C THR A 28 -14.69 0.79 -1.90
N GLU A 29 -15.44 1.38 -0.96
CA GLU A 29 -15.74 2.81 -0.97
C GLU A 29 -14.50 3.65 -0.69
N ARG A 30 -13.82 3.41 0.44
CA ARG A 30 -12.62 4.19 0.83
C ARG A 30 -11.46 3.92 -0.11
N TRP A 31 -11.32 2.67 -0.58
CA TRP A 31 -10.32 2.29 -1.58
C TRP A 31 -10.49 3.09 -2.87
N ASN A 32 -11.68 3.04 -3.46
CA ASN A 32 -11.94 3.72 -4.74
C ASN A 32 -11.85 5.25 -4.60
N ALA A 33 -12.31 5.79 -3.48
CA ALA A 33 -12.18 7.22 -3.19
C ALA A 33 -10.71 7.65 -3.15
N TYR A 34 -9.87 6.92 -2.42
CA TYR A 34 -8.44 7.23 -2.31
C TYR A 34 -7.75 7.12 -3.68
N ILE A 35 -7.90 5.99 -4.37
CA ILE A 35 -7.31 5.77 -5.70
C ILE A 35 -7.68 6.89 -6.68
N LYS A 36 -8.94 7.33 -6.69
CA LYS A 36 -9.42 8.39 -7.58
C LYS A 36 -8.85 9.76 -7.21
N THR A 37 -8.94 10.16 -5.94
CA THR A 37 -8.43 11.45 -5.45
C THR A 37 -6.95 11.62 -5.76
N HIS A 38 -6.22 10.53 -5.61
CA HIS A 38 -4.78 10.49 -5.73
C HIS A 38 -4.28 10.04 -7.11
N LYS A 39 -5.18 9.71 -8.05
CA LYS A 39 -4.86 9.26 -9.41
C LYS A 39 -3.90 8.07 -9.45
N LEU A 40 -4.03 7.15 -8.50
CA LEU A 40 -3.19 5.97 -8.42
C LEU A 40 -3.60 4.90 -9.43
N ASN A 41 -2.64 4.13 -9.91
CA ASN A 41 -2.91 2.95 -10.73
C ASN A 41 -2.62 1.67 -9.94
N ALA A 42 -3.59 1.25 -9.12
CA ALA A 42 -3.47 0.06 -8.27
C ALA A 42 -3.24 -1.23 -9.08
N THR A 43 -3.84 -1.33 -10.27
CA THR A 43 -3.66 -2.49 -11.16
C THR A 43 -2.22 -2.59 -11.64
N ALA A 44 -1.63 -1.48 -12.10
CA ALA A 44 -0.23 -1.45 -12.52
C ALA A 44 0.72 -1.73 -11.35
N ALA A 45 0.47 -1.13 -10.18
CA ALA A 45 1.27 -1.38 -8.98
C ALA A 45 1.26 -2.86 -8.57
N ARG A 46 0.09 -3.49 -8.56
CA ARG A 46 -0.07 -4.92 -8.28
C ARG A 46 0.63 -5.79 -9.33
N ALA A 47 0.52 -5.44 -10.61
CA ALA A 47 1.21 -6.16 -11.69
C ALA A 47 2.73 -6.10 -11.54
N ILE A 48 3.28 -4.94 -11.16
CA ILE A 48 4.72 -4.78 -10.87
C ILE A 48 5.12 -5.62 -9.66
N ALA A 49 4.35 -5.59 -8.57
CA ALA A 49 4.65 -6.38 -7.38
C ALA A 49 4.60 -7.89 -7.63
N ALA A 50 3.68 -8.35 -8.49
CA ALA A 50 3.55 -9.74 -8.87
C ALA A 50 4.74 -10.28 -9.68
N THR A 51 5.66 -9.44 -10.15
CA THR A 51 6.94 -9.91 -10.73
C THR A 51 7.99 -10.22 -9.66
N ARG A 52 7.74 -9.83 -8.40
CA ARG A 52 8.70 -9.89 -7.29
C ARG A 52 8.24 -10.77 -6.13
N PHE A 53 6.94 -10.84 -5.88
CA PHE A 53 6.35 -11.56 -4.74
C PHE A 53 5.35 -12.60 -5.24
N ASP A 54 5.31 -13.76 -4.58
CA ASP A 54 4.20 -14.69 -4.75
C ASP A 54 2.96 -14.16 -4.03
N SER A 55 1.84 -14.07 -4.77
CA SER A 55 0.53 -13.69 -4.22
C SER A 55 0.50 -12.43 -3.34
N PRO A 56 1.02 -11.26 -3.78
CA PRO A 56 1.13 -10.08 -2.94
C PRO A 56 -0.22 -9.51 -2.51
N GLU A 57 -0.23 -8.84 -1.35
CA GLU A 57 -1.37 -8.10 -0.81
C GLU A 57 -1.23 -6.60 -1.04
N SER A 58 -2.34 -5.91 -1.26
CA SER A 58 -2.35 -4.47 -1.49
C SER A 58 -3.14 -3.77 -0.39
N VAL A 59 -2.58 -2.67 0.13
CA VAL A 59 -3.17 -1.87 1.21
C VAL A 59 -2.85 -0.40 1.01
N ILE A 60 -3.77 0.48 1.37
CA ILE A 60 -3.52 1.92 1.41
C ILE A 60 -3.33 2.34 2.86
N ILE A 61 -2.33 3.20 3.10
CA ILE A 61 -2.12 3.91 4.35
C ILE A 61 -2.54 5.36 4.15
N ASP A 62 -3.44 5.84 5.00
CA ASP A 62 -4.00 7.19 4.99
C ASP A 62 -4.01 7.76 6.42
N LEU A 63 -2.86 8.28 6.84
CA LEU A 63 -2.61 8.84 8.18
C LEU A 63 -2.45 10.37 8.17
N GLY A 64 -2.56 11.00 6.99
CA GLY A 64 -2.31 12.42 6.75
C GLY A 64 -0.83 12.79 6.70
N GLY A 65 0.06 11.86 6.31
CA GLY A 65 1.51 12.03 6.38
C GLY A 65 2.27 11.67 5.10
N GLU A 66 3.58 11.92 5.10
CA GLU A 66 4.46 11.66 3.94
C GLU A 66 4.60 10.18 3.60
N ARG A 67 4.25 9.29 4.54
CA ARG A 67 4.28 7.82 4.37
C ARG A 67 2.92 7.26 3.91
N ASP A 68 1.99 8.12 3.52
CA ASP A 68 0.70 7.68 3.00
C ASP A 68 0.81 7.22 1.56
N GLY A 69 -0.06 6.29 1.17
CA GLY A 69 -0.18 5.84 -0.21
C GLY A 69 -0.45 4.36 -0.33
N LEU A 70 -0.30 3.86 -1.56
CA LEU A 70 -0.53 2.46 -1.89
C LEU A 70 0.74 1.64 -1.63
N TYR A 71 0.59 0.64 -0.78
CA TYR A 71 1.60 -0.37 -0.50
C TYR A 71 1.18 -1.70 -1.10
N VAL A 72 2.17 -2.46 -1.56
CA VAL A 72 2.01 -3.85 -1.98
C VAL A 72 3.09 -4.68 -1.30
N TYR A 73 2.68 -5.65 -0.49
CA TYR A 73 3.58 -6.39 0.38
C TYR A 73 3.36 -7.90 0.26
N SER A 74 4.34 -8.66 0.72
CA SER A 74 4.20 -10.09 0.97
C SER A 74 4.81 -10.45 2.31
N ASP A 75 4.04 -11.17 3.11
CA ASP A 75 4.51 -11.73 4.37
C ASP A 75 5.41 -12.97 4.15
N LEU A 76 5.32 -13.63 2.98
CA LEU A 76 6.14 -14.80 2.64
C LEU A 76 7.58 -14.40 2.29
N GLU A 77 7.74 -13.40 1.42
CA GLU A 77 9.04 -12.88 1.01
C GLU A 77 9.57 -11.78 1.94
N GLU A 78 8.82 -11.41 2.98
CA GLU A 78 9.14 -10.29 3.89
C GLU A 78 9.51 -9.02 3.11
N GLY A 79 8.72 -8.70 2.08
CA GLY A 79 8.98 -7.63 1.12
C GLY A 79 7.85 -6.61 1.05
N CYS A 80 8.18 -5.36 0.77
CA CYS A 80 7.20 -4.30 0.62
C CYS A 80 7.61 -3.31 -0.47
N LEU A 81 6.64 -2.94 -1.31
CA LEU A 81 6.78 -1.89 -2.30
C LEU A 81 5.79 -0.78 -2.02
N HIS A 82 6.22 0.46 -2.20
CA HIS A 82 5.39 1.65 -2.10
C HIS A 82 5.25 2.34 -3.45
N LEU A 83 4.03 2.75 -3.80
CA LEU A 83 3.77 3.57 -4.97
C LEU A 83 3.93 5.04 -4.59
N GLU A 84 5.11 5.59 -4.84
CA GLU A 84 5.35 7.03 -4.70
C GLU A 84 4.55 7.83 -5.74
N TYR A 85 4.02 8.97 -5.31
CA TYR A 85 3.47 9.97 -6.21
C TYR A 85 4.60 10.59 -7.04
N GLN A 86 4.51 10.49 -8.36
CA GLN A 86 5.29 11.38 -9.22
C GLN A 86 4.59 12.74 -9.24
N SER A 87 5.24 13.73 -8.64
CA SER A 87 4.85 15.15 -8.73
C SER A 87 5.13 15.70 -10.12
#